data_AF-A0ABD5VUF8-F1
#
_entry.id   AF-A0ABD5VUF8-F1
#
_cell.length_a   1.000
_cell.length_b   1.000
_cell.length_c   1.000
_cell.angle_alpha   90.00
_cell.angle_beta   90.00
_cell.angle_gamma   90.00
#
_symmetry.space_group_name_H-M   'P 1'
#
loop_
_entity.id
_entity.type
_entity.pdbx_description
1 polymer ?
#
loop_
_entity_poly.entity_id
_entity_poly.type
_entity_poly.pdbx_seq_one_letter_code
_entity_poly.pdbx_strand_id
1 'polypeptide(L)'
;MSRLDSVVGLITGRPKTVVAVFLVMVAVVGTGAANIEESPEMELFSEDPPEVQAQEYVQEEFTPYEGNTTELVVMVRNESGNVLTRDSLLESLRYQQSLRNNETVNATLLDGSAAFGVENLVAAMAIQREQEPTEGPLTRDALPLSPSR
;
A
#
# COMPACT_ATOMS: atom_id res chain seq x y z
N MET A 1 -63.23 11.45 17.48
CA MET A 1 -62.64 12.45 16.55
C MET A 1 -61.29 11.92 16.13
N SER A 2 -61.12 11.71 14.82
CA SER A 2 -59.95 11.06 14.26
C SER A 2 -58.72 11.93 14.52
N ARG A 3 -57.61 11.35 14.99
CA ARG A 3 -56.36 12.11 15.24
C ARG A 3 -55.88 12.85 13.98
N LEU A 4 -56.28 12.36 12.81
CA LEU A 4 -56.05 12.98 11.52
C LEU A 4 -56.80 14.32 11.38
N ASP A 5 -58.05 14.42 11.84
CA ASP A 5 -58.83 15.66 11.78
C ASP A 5 -58.23 16.76 12.68
N SER A 6 -57.69 16.36 13.84
CA SER A 6 -56.98 17.29 14.74
C SER A 6 -55.66 17.78 14.15
N VAL A 7 -54.91 16.93 13.47
CA VAL A 7 -53.67 17.30 12.76
C VAL A 7 -53.97 18.26 11.60
N VAL A 8 -55.00 17.97 10.81
CA VAL A 8 -55.44 18.85 9.71
C VAL A 8 -55.93 20.20 10.22
N GLY A 9 -56.69 20.22 11.33
CA GLY A 9 -57.12 21.45 11.98
C GLY A 9 -55.96 22.30 12.52
N LEU A 10 -54.93 21.66 13.07
CA LEU A 10 -53.72 22.32 13.55
C LEU A 10 -52.92 22.95 12.40
N ILE A 11 -52.80 22.23 11.28
CA ILE A 11 -52.08 22.67 10.07
C ILE A 11 -52.79 23.87 9.43
N THR A 12 -54.12 23.82 9.34
CA THR A 12 -54.94 24.83 8.67
C THR A 12 -55.14 26.08 9.54
N GLY A 13 -55.22 25.92 10.87
CA GLY A 13 -55.51 27.02 11.80
C GLY A 13 -54.34 27.96 12.08
N ARG A 14 -53.08 27.51 11.88
CA ARG A 14 -51.87 28.30 12.15
C ARG A 14 -50.74 28.03 11.15
N PRO A 15 -50.94 28.34 9.85
CA PRO A 15 -49.97 28.00 8.80
C PRO A 15 -48.59 28.61 9.03
N LYS A 16 -48.51 29.83 9.56
CA LYS A 16 -47.21 30.48 9.89
C LYS A 16 -46.41 29.72 10.95
N THR A 17 -47.08 29.17 11.97
CA THR A 17 -46.41 28.42 13.04
C THR A 17 -45.86 27.10 12.52
N VAL A 18 -46.62 26.41 11.66
CA VAL A 18 -46.21 25.13 11.05
C VAL A 18 -45.00 25.33 10.14
N VAL A 19 -45.02 26.37 9.29
CA VAL A 19 -43.88 26.70 8.43
C VAL A 19 -42.64 27.06 9.25
N ALA A 20 -42.80 27.81 10.35
CA ALA A 20 -41.69 28.14 11.23
C ALA A 20 -41.08 26.88 11.88
N VAL A 21 -41.91 25.96 12.38
CA VAL A 21 -41.44 24.68 12.95
C VAL A 21 -40.73 23.82 11.90
N PHE A 22 -41.29 23.74 10.69
CA PHE A 22 -40.67 23.00 9.59
C PHE A 22 -39.30 23.58 9.22
N LEU A 23 -39.18 24.91 9.11
CA LEU A 23 -37.90 25.57 8.84
C LEU A 23 -36.86 25.32 9.94
N VAL A 24 -37.27 25.32 11.21
CA VAL A 24 -36.37 24.97 12.32
C VAL A 24 -35.88 23.53 12.19
N MET A 25 -36.77 22.59 11.88
CA MET A 25 -36.39 21.18 11.69
C MET A 25 -35.43 21.01 10.51
N VAL A 26 -35.67 21.68 9.39
CA VAL A 26 -34.76 21.69 8.23
C VAL A 26 -33.41 22.30 8.59
N ALA A 27 -33.37 23.38 9.38
CA ALA A 27 -32.11 23.97 9.81
C ALA A 27 -31.30 23.00 10.68
N VAL A 28 -31.95 22.31 11.63
CA VAL A 28 -31.30 21.30 12.49
C VAL A 28 -30.73 20.15 11.65
N VAL A 29 -31.51 19.59 10.72
CA VAL A 29 -31.03 18.49 9.86
C VAL A 29 -29.94 18.99 8.89
N GLY A 30 -30.11 20.19 8.33
CA GLY A 30 -29.16 20.81 7.42
C GLY A 30 -27.79 21.10 8.04
N THR A 31 -27.72 21.36 9.36
CA THR A 31 -26.42 21.45 10.06
C THR A 31 -25.64 20.13 10.08
N GLY A 32 -26.32 18.98 10.00
CA GLY A 32 -25.67 17.67 9.90
C GLY A 32 -25.08 17.42 8.51
N ALA A 33 -25.70 17.96 7.45
CA ALA A 33 -25.26 17.73 6.07
C ALA A 33 -23.87 18.31 5.76
N ALA A 34 -23.46 19.38 6.45
CA ALA A 34 -22.12 19.95 6.31
C ALA A 34 -21.01 19.07 6.94
N ASN A 35 -21.38 18.07 7.75
CA ASN A 35 -20.45 17.14 8.41
C ASN A 35 -20.50 15.73 7.80
N ILE A 36 -21.12 15.57 6.63
CA ILE A 36 -21.05 14.32 5.89
C ILE A 36 -19.69 14.28 5.21
N GLU A 37 -18.78 13.46 5.74
CA GLU A 37 -17.60 13.04 4.99
C GLU A 37 -18.08 12.20 3.81
N GLU A 38 -17.60 12.51 2.59
CA GLU A 38 -17.85 11.66 1.43
C GLU A 38 -17.26 10.28 1.73
N SER A 39 -18.11 9.32 2.13
CA SER A 39 -17.72 7.92 2.19
C SER A 39 -17.17 7.54 0.81
N PRO A 40 -15.92 7.07 0.73
CA PRO A 40 -15.38 6.57 -0.53
C PRO A 40 -16.35 5.54 -1.09
N GLU A 41 -16.64 5.62 -2.39
CA GLU A 41 -17.59 4.74 -3.11
C GLU A 41 -17.31 3.24 -2.93
N MET A 42 -16.15 2.88 -2.35
CA MET A 42 -15.73 1.54 -1.97
C MET A 42 -16.51 0.96 -0.78
N GLU A 43 -17.07 1.76 0.14
CA GLU A 43 -17.87 1.27 1.29
C GLU A 43 -19.25 0.70 0.88
N LEU A 44 -19.71 0.96 -0.34
CA LEU A 44 -20.98 0.40 -0.86
C LEU A 44 -20.85 -1.07 -1.28
N PHE A 45 -19.62 -1.61 -1.25
CA PHE A 45 -19.30 -3.01 -1.46
C PHE A 45 -18.66 -3.58 -0.20
N SER A 46 -19.44 -3.92 0.84
CA SER A 46 -19.16 -5.02 1.80
C SER A 46 -20.05 -4.93 3.05
N GLU A 47 -20.99 -5.86 3.20
CA GLU A 47 -21.17 -6.49 4.51
C GLU A 47 -20.18 -7.67 4.53
N ASP A 48 -19.05 -7.48 5.20
CA ASP A 48 -17.91 -8.38 5.46
C ASP A 48 -17.81 -9.70 4.64
N PRO A 49 -17.39 -9.62 3.36
CA PRO A 49 -16.99 -10.79 2.60
C PRO A 49 -15.77 -11.47 3.25
N PRO A 50 -15.61 -12.81 3.10
CA PRO A 50 -14.40 -13.51 3.53
C PRO A 50 -13.12 -12.94 2.89
N GLU A 51 -13.23 -12.32 1.71
CA GLU A 51 -12.12 -11.65 1.03
C GLU A 51 -11.59 -10.43 1.81
N VAL A 52 -12.45 -9.69 2.52
CA VAL A 52 -12.06 -8.54 3.34
C VAL A 52 -11.26 -8.98 4.56
N GLN A 53 -11.73 -10.00 5.27
CA GLN A 53 -11.01 -10.59 6.41
C GLN A 53 -9.65 -11.17 6.00
N ALA A 54 -9.57 -11.79 4.82
CA ALA A 54 -8.30 -12.29 4.30
C ALA A 54 -7.32 -11.16 3.97
N GLN A 55 -7.81 -10.06 3.38
CA GLN A 55 -6.99 -8.88 3.09
C GLN A 55 -6.52 -8.21 4.39
N GLU A 56 -7.38 -8.09 5.40
CA GLU A 56 -7.01 -7.57 6.74
C GLU A 56 -5.92 -8.42 7.39
N TYR A 57 -6.06 -9.75 7.38
CA TYR A 57 -5.03 -10.65 7.89
C TYR A 57 -3.69 -10.48 7.17
N VAL A 58 -3.71 -10.35 5.84
CA VAL A 58 -2.49 -10.08 5.07
C VAL A 58 -1.89 -8.73 5.44
N GLN A 59 -2.72 -7.69 5.58
CA GLN A 59 -2.26 -6.36 5.93
C GLN A 59 -1.71 -6.33 7.37
N GLU A 60 -2.33 -6.99 8.34
CA GLU A 60 -1.87 -7.00 9.73
C GLU A 60 -0.58 -7.83 9.91
N GLU A 61 -0.50 -9.00 9.30
CA GLU A 61 0.61 -9.94 9.53
C GLU A 61 1.78 -9.74 8.57
N PHE A 62 1.54 -9.27 7.34
CA PHE A 62 2.55 -9.19 6.28
C PHE A 62 2.85 -7.78 5.80
N THR A 63 2.28 -6.73 6.40
CA THR A 63 2.75 -5.36 6.11
C THR A 63 4.10 -5.15 6.77
N PRO A 64 5.19 -4.96 6.00
CA PRO A 64 6.53 -4.86 6.58
C PRO A 64 6.77 -3.53 7.32
N TYR A 65 5.84 -2.57 7.23
CA TYR A 65 6.04 -1.19 7.68
C TYR A 65 4.83 -0.65 8.45
N GLU A 66 5.03 -0.35 9.72
CA GLU A 66 4.06 0.39 10.53
C GLU A 66 4.18 1.89 10.21
N GLY A 67 3.41 2.40 9.25
CA GLY A 67 3.37 3.85 8.99
C GLY A 67 2.71 4.25 7.67
N ASN A 68 2.32 5.52 7.58
CA ASN A 68 1.79 6.14 6.35
C ASN A 68 2.93 6.31 5.33
N THR A 69 3.30 5.21 4.68
CA THR A 69 4.34 5.14 3.64
C THR A 69 3.69 5.19 2.27
N THR A 70 4.31 5.93 1.36
CA THR A 70 3.96 5.89 -0.06
C THR A 70 4.84 4.89 -0.79
N GLU A 71 4.24 3.91 -1.47
CA GLU A 71 4.96 2.98 -2.33
C GLU A 71 5.07 3.56 -3.75
N LEU A 72 6.29 3.61 -4.30
CA LEU A 72 6.56 4.01 -5.67
C LEU A 72 7.19 2.85 -6.43
N VAL A 73 6.49 2.35 -7.45
CA VAL A 73 7.02 1.32 -8.36
C VAL A 73 7.78 1.99 -9.50
N VAL A 74 9.08 1.72 -9.59
CA VAL A 74 9.93 2.16 -10.72
C VAL A 74 10.09 1.01 -11.71
N MET A 75 9.55 1.18 -12.92
CA MET A 75 9.64 0.16 -13.97
C MET A 75 10.85 0.43 -14.88
N VAL A 76 11.78 -0.52 -14.93
CA VAL A 76 12.95 -0.47 -15.81
C VAL A 76 12.61 -1.10 -17.16
N ARG A 77 12.90 -0.39 -18.24
CA ARG A 77 12.71 -0.87 -19.62
C ARG A 77 14.02 -0.74 -20.39
N ASN A 78 14.36 -1.78 -21.15
CA ASN A 78 15.52 -1.77 -22.04
C ASN A 78 15.05 -1.92 -23.50
N GLU A 79 15.59 -1.09 -24.41
CA GLU A 79 15.24 -1.09 -25.83
C GLU A 79 15.59 -2.41 -26.53
N SER A 80 16.62 -3.12 -26.06
CA SER A 80 17.03 -4.45 -26.56
C SER A 80 16.20 -5.61 -25.99
N GLY A 81 15.27 -5.33 -25.07
CA GLY A 81 14.36 -6.31 -24.48
C GLY A 81 14.91 -7.09 -23.28
N ASN A 82 16.23 -7.05 -23.02
CA ASN A 82 16.82 -7.71 -21.85
C ASN A 82 17.22 -6.71 -20.76
N VAL A 83 16.47 -6.70 -19.66
CA VAL A 83 16.71 -5.85 -18.47
C VAL A 83 17.64 -6.49 -17.43
N LEU A 84 18.00 -7.77 -17.60
CA LEU A 84 18.89 -8.50 -16.70
C LEU A 84 20.34 -8.49 -17.18
N THR A 85 20.66 -7.62 -18.15
CA THR A 85 22.05 -7.39 -18.56
C THR A 85 22.81 -6.70 -17.43
N ARG A 86 24.12 -6.97 -17.35
CA ARG A 86 24.99 -6.35 -16.35
C ARG A 86 24.86 -4.82 -16.32
N ASP A 87 24.81 -4.20 -17.49
CA ASP A 87 24.74 -2.75 -17.62
C ASP A 87 23.40 -2.21 -17.12
N SER A 88 22.28 -2.89 -17.45
CA SER A 88 20.96 -2.51 -16.96
C SER A 88 20.83 -2.66 -15.44
N LEU A 89 21.37 -3.74 -14.85
CA LEU A 89 21.36 -3.92 -13.39
C LEU A 89 22.22 -2.87 -12.69
N LEU A 90 23.39 -2.53 -13.25
CA LEU A 90 24.25 -1.47 -12.72
C LEU A 90 23.61 -0.09 -12.84
N GLU A 91 22.86 0.17 -13.91
CA GLU A 91 22.12 1.42 -14.07
C GLU A 91 21.05 1.56 -12.99
N SER A 92 20.27 0.51 -12.73
CA SER A 92 19.29 0.51 -11.63
C SER A 92 19.96 0.73 -10.27
N LEU A 93 21.08 0.06 -9.98
CA LEU A 93 21.83 0.25 -8.73
C LEU A 93 22.35 1.68 -8.57
N ARG A 94 22.85 2.30 -9.64
CA ARG A 94 23.28 3.71 -9.62
C ARG A 94 22.12 4.65 -9.39
N TYR A 95 20.96 4.37 -9.99
CA TYR A 95 19.75 5.14 -9.74
C TYR A 95 19.34 5.06 -8.26
N GLN A 96 19.28 3.86 -7.68
CA GLN A 96 19.01 3.68 -6.25
C GLN A 96 20.03 4.43 -5.37
N GLN A 97 21.32 4.35 -5.71
CA GLN A 97 22.37 5.11 -5.01
C GLN A 97 22.17 6.63 -5.15
N SER A 98 21.72 7.12 -6.30
CA SER A 98 21.47 8.55 -6.52
C SER A 98 20.33 9.08 -5.63
N LEU A 99 19.31 8.26 -5.37
CA LEU A 99 18.22 8.60 -4.44
C LEU A 99 18.72 8.70 -3.00
N ARG A 100 19.58 7.75 -2.57
CA ARG A 100 20.20 7.77 -1.23
C ARG A 100 21.20 8.92 -1.04
N ASN A 101 21.90 9.30 -2.12
CA ASN A 101 22.84 10.42 -2.07
C ASN A 101 22.14 11.79 -2.09
N ASN A 102 20.86 11.85 -2.46
CA ASN A 102 20.09 13.08 -2.44
C ASN A 102 19.50 13.29 -1.04
N GLU A 103 20.02 14.27 -0.30
CA GLU A 103 19.64 14.53 1.09
C GLU A 103 18.13 14.71 1.29
N THR A 104 17.44 15.40 0.36
CA THR A 104 16.00 15.62 0.45
C THR A 104 15.22 14.33 0.24
N VAL A 105 15.64 13.48 -0.71
CA VAL A 105 14.98 12.20 -0.96
C VAL A 105 15.31 11.20 0.15
N ASN A 106 16.57 11.09 0.54
CA ASN A 106 17.02 10.16 1.56
C ASN A 106 16.32 10.35 2.91
N ALA A 107 16.01 11.60 3.30
CA ALA A 107 15.24 11.89 4.50
C ALA A 107 13.79 11.38 4.47
N THR A 108 13.27 11.06 3.27
CA THR A 108 11.92 10.51 3.07
C THR A 108 11.90 9.01 2.84
N LEU A 109 13.07 8.39 2.66
CA LEU A 109 13.20 6.95 2.41
C LEU A 109 13.06 6.18 3.73
N LEU A 110 12.40 5.02 3.68
CA LEU A 110 12.39 4.09 4.79
C LEU A 110 13.80 3.55 5.08
N ASP A 111 14.16 3.51 6.36
CA ASP A 111 15.46 3.01 6.80
C ASP A 111 15.65 1.54 6.40
N GLY A 112 16.84 1.22 5.88
CA GLY A 112 17.30 -0.15 5.59
C GLY A 112 16.70 -0.83 4.35
N SER A 113 15.45 -0.52 3.99
CA SER A 113 14.69 -1.26 2.96
C SER A 113 14.28 -0.44 1.75
N ALA A 114 14.61 0.85 1.71
CA ALA A 114 14.25 1.70 0.59
C ALA A 114 14.95 1.31 -0.72
N ALA A 115 14.12 1.23 -1.78
CA ALA A 115 14.50 0.98 -3.16
C ALA A 115 15.30 -0.33 -3.32
N PHE A 116 14.66 -1.48 -3.04
CA PHE A 116 15.27 -2.80 -3.22
C PHE A 116 14.75 -3.51 -4.48
N GLY A 117 15.63 -4.22 -5.19
CA GLY A 117 15.30 -4.94 -6.42
C GLY A 117 16.18 -6.18 -6.67
N VAL A 118 15.94 -6.86 -7.78
CA VAL A 118 16.67 -8.08 -8.19
C VAL A 118 18.16 -7.80 -8.38
N GLU A 119 18.51 -6.60 -8.82
CA GLU A 119 19.87 -6.09 -8.97
C GLU A 119 20.68 -6.13 -7.66
N ASN A 120 20.04 -5.88 -6.50
CA ASN A 120 20.70 -5.95 -5.19
C ASN A 120 21.07 -7.38 -4.83
N LEU A 121 20.16 -8.31 -5.11
CA LEU A 121 20.38 -9.74 -4.87
C LEU A 121 21.52 -10.27 -5.74
N VAL A 122 21.54 -9.89 -7.03
CA VAL A 122 22.63 -10.26 -7.95
C VAL A 122 23.95 -9.65 -7.51
N ALA A 123 23.97 -8.38 -7.10
CA ALA A 123 25.17 -7.72 -6.60
C ALA A 123 25.71 -8.39 -5.33
N ALA A 124 24.84 -8.70 -4.36
CA ALA A 124 25.23 -9.39 -3.14
C ALA A 124 25.85 -10.76 -3.44
N MET A 125 25.24 -11.55 -4.33
CA MET A 125 25.81 -12.83 -4.77
C MET A 125 27.14 -12.68 -5.49
N ALA A 126 27.31 -11.66 -6.34
CA ALA A 126 28.56 -11.40 -7.03
C ALA A 126 29.69 -11.06 -6.04
N ILE A 127 29.41 -10.19 -5.08
CA ILE A 127 30.34 -9.82 -4.00
C ILE A 127 30.73 -11.03 -3.16
N GLN A 128 29.76 -11.88 -2.80
CA GLN A 128 30.00 -13.11 -2.05
C GLN A 128 30.99 -14.03 -2.80
N ARG A 129 30.80 -14.23 -4.11
CA ARG A 129 31.68 -15.05 -4.94
C ARG A 129 33.09 -14.48 -5.11
N GLU A 130 33.24 -13.16 -5.11
CA GLU A 130 34.55 -12.51 -5.15
C GLU A 130 35.31 -12.66 -3.82
N GLN A 131 34.57 -12.76 -2.71
CA GLN A 131 35.13 -12.91 -1.36
C GLN A 131 35.44 -14.36 -1.00
N GLU A 132 34.85 -15.35 -1.68
CA GLU A 132 35.28 -16.73 -1.57
C GLU A 132 36.73 -16.83 -2.06
N PRO A 133 37.70 -17.16 -1.18
CA PRO A 133 39.04 -17.48 -1.64
C PRO A 133 38.89 -18.60 -2.65
N THR A 134 39.51 -18.47 -3.81
CA THR A 134 39.56 -19.54 -4.81
C THR A 134 40.27 -20.76 -4.19
N GLU A 135 39.58 -21.55 -3.37
CA GLU A 135 39.86 -22.97 -3.29
C GLU A 135 39.50 -23.48 -4.69
N GLY A 136 40.53 -24.00 -5.38
CA GLY A 136 40.47 -24.36 -6.78
C GLY A 136 39.29 -25.27 -7.13
N PRO A 137 39.04 -25.51 -8.43
CA PRO A 137 37.94 -26.35 -8.86
C PRO A 137 37.95 -27.63 -8.03
N LEU A 138 36.79 -28.02 -7.47
CA LEU A 138 36.63 -29.28 -6.75
C LEU A 138 37.08 -30.42 -7.67
N THR A 139 38.37 -30.71 -7.65
CA THR A 139 38.97 -31.81 -8.36
C THR A 139 38.28 -33.04 -7.78
N ARG A 140 37.66 -33.83 -8.65
CA ARG A 140 37.00 -35.10 -8.32
C ARG A 140 37.88 -36.08 -7.52
N ASP A 141 39.16 -35.76 -7.35
CA ASP A 141 40.16 -36.49 -6.58
C ASP A 141 40.03 -36.32 -5.04
N ALA A 142 39.21 -35.39 -4.55
CA ALA A 142 39.02 -35.17 -3.11
C ALA A 142 37.84 -35.94 -2.49
N LEU A 143 37.12 -36.78 -3.26
CA LEU A 143 36.19 -37.73 -2.66
C LEU A 143 37.00 -38.92 -2.10
N PRO A 144 37.01 -39.15 -0.77
CA PRO A 144 37.56 -40.39 -0.25
C PRO A 144 36.76 -41.55 -0.84
N LEU A 145 37.40 -42.35 -1.69
CA LEU A 145 36.85 -43.61 -2.15
C LEU A 145 36.56 -44.45 -0.90
N SER A 146 35.28 -44.67 -0.62
CA SER A 146 34.84 -45.58 0.44
C SER A 146 35.51 -46.94 0.19
N PRO A 147 36.18 -47.55 1.19
CA PRO A 147 36.74 -48.88 1.00
C PRO A 147 35.57 -49.85 0.82
N SER A 148 35.62 -50.58 -0.28
CA SER A 148 34.75 -51.72 -0.55
C SER A 148 34.86 -52.74 0.58
N ARG A 149 33.76 -52.97 1.28
CA ARG A 149 33.53 -54.18 2.06
C ARG A 149 32.10 -54.64 1.90
#